data_AF-L7J582-F1
#
_entry.id   AF-L7J582-F1
#
_cell.length_a   1.000
_cell.length_b   1.000
_cell.length_c   1.000
_cell.angle_alpha   90.00
_cell.angle_beta   90.00
_cell.angle_gamma   90.00
#
_symmetry.space_group_name_H-M   'P 1'
#
loop_
_entity.id
_entity.type
_entity.pdbx_description
1 polymer ?
#
loop_
_entity_poly.entity_id
_entity_poly.type
_entity_poly.pdbx_seq_one_letter_code
_entity_poly.pdbx_strand_id
1 'polypeptide(L)'
;MSSRGAASAAGQPSILSFFRPNNKNPALPVQPPKPHQQPPLPPPPPPAPLQSPSPGAVAAAAAASSPAATMPPATTPHPSASIVPITADHIAPLRRINALLLCVNYPDSFYQRILDPAASGLFSRAILWSEAEDDSNNDDDAASPPKVVGSIVARVEASPFDQKRSALYIQSLTLLSPF
;
A
#
# COMPACT_ATOMS: atom_id res chain seq x y z
N MET A 1 -25.74 16.73 62.08
CA MET A 1 -26.79 16.47 61.08
C MET A 1 -26.36 17.13 59.77
N SER A 2 -26.25 16.32 58.72
CA SER A 2 -25.64 16.60 57.42
C SER A 2 -26.55 17.38 56.45
N SER A 3 -25.95 18.03 55.44
CA SER A 3 -26.36 18.15 54.01
C SER A 3 -26.01 19.55 53.46
N ARG A 4 -25.67 19.81 52.19
CA ARG A 4 -25.19 19.03 51.03
C ARG A 4 -24.58 20.09 50.10
N GLY A 5 -23.40 19.82 49.52
CA GLY A 5 -22.79 20.69 48.51
C GLY A 5 -23.60 20.67 47.20
N ALA A 6 -23.76 21.83 46.58
CA ALA A 6 -24.34 21.98 45.25
C ALA A 6 -23.27 21.68 44.19
N ALA A 7 -23.44 20.57 43.48
CA ALA A 7 -22.64 20.19 42.33
C ALA A 7 -23.00 21.07 41.12
N SER A 8 -22.00 21.76 40.57
CA SER A 8 -22.12 22.46 39.29
C SER A 8 -22.16 21.44 38.16
N ALA A 9 -23.35 21.20 37.60
CA ALA A 9 -23.52 20.35 36.43
C ALA A 9 -23.04 21.11 35.19
N ALA A 10 -21.79 20.85 34.78
CA ALA A 10 -21.29 21.26 33.47
C ALA A 10 -22.03 20.46 32.39
N GLY A 11 -23.07 21.08 31.82
CA GLY A 11 -23.83 20.51 30.71
C GLY A 11 -22.96 20.31 29.48
N GLN A 12 -22.93 19.08 28.95
CA GLN A 12 -22.36 18.78 27.64
C GLN A 12 -23.12 19.60 26.58
N PRO A 13 -22.45 20.46 25.78
CA PRO A 13 -23.13 21.14 24.70
C PRO A 13 -23.56 20.13 23.64
N SER A 14 -24.85 20.12 23.33
CA SER A 14 -25.41 19.28 22.26
C SER A 14 -24.76 19.60 20.91
N ILE A 15 -24.43 18.56 20.13
CA ILE A 15 -23.81 18.64 18.80
C ILE A 15 -24.59 19.52 17.80
N LEU A 16 -25.88 19.74 18.08
CA LEU A 16 -26.73 20.63 17.30
C LEU A 16 -26.30 22.11 17.36
N SER A 17 -25.40 22.46 18.29
CA SER A 17 -24.81 23.81 18.36
C SER A 17 -23.83 24.10 17.21
N PHE A 18 -23.23 23.07 16.60
CA PHE A 18 -22.34 23.22 15.43
C PHE A 18 -23.08 23.47 14.12
N PHE A 19 -24.37 23.13 14.06
CA PHE A 19 -25.19 23.29 12.85
C PHE A 19 -25.99 24.59 12.86
N ARG A 20 -25.73 25.52 13.80
CA ARG A 20 -26.37 26.83 13.79
C ARG A 20 -25.72 27.72 12.71
N PRO A 21 -26.46 28.15 11.68
CA PRO A 21 -25.95 29.13 10.73
C PRO A 21 -25.61 30.43 11.46
N ASN A 22 -24.36 30.85 11.37
CA ASN A 22 -23.87 32.07 12.02
C ASN A 22 -24.39 33.32 11.27
N ASN A 23 -25.62 33.76 11.54
CA ASN A 23 -26.20 34.99 10.98
C ASN A 23 -25.75 36.25 11.72
N LYS A 24 -24.43 36.45 11.84
CA LYS A 24 -23.86 37.70 12.35
C LYS A 24 -22.71 38.18 11.44
N ASN A 25 -23.05 38.90 10.37
CA ASN A 25 -22.37 40.16 10.11
C ASN A 25 -23.18 41.05 9.12
N PRO A 26 -23.43 42.34 9.44
CA PRO A 26 -23.91 43.33 8.49
C PRO A 26 -22.81 43.74 7.51
N ALA A 27 -23.24 44.00 6.27
CA ALA A 27 -22.53 44.50 5.09
C ALA A 27 -21.16 45.20 5.32
N LEU A 28 -20.12 44.64 4.69
CA LEU A 28 -18.90 45.37 4.33
C LEU A 28 -18.91 45.63 2.81
N PRO A 29 -18.49 46.82 2.34
CA PRO A 29 -18.51 47.18 0.93
C PRO A 29 -17.53 46.33 0.13
N VAL A 30 -18.01 45.83 -1.01
CA VAL A 30 -17.26 45.06 -2.00
C VAL A 30 -16.14 45.93 -2.56
N GLN A 31 -14.88 45.62 -2.23
CA GLN A 31 -13.73 46.17 -2.93
C GLN A 31 -13.50 45.39 -4.24
N PRO A 32 -13.23 46.06 -5.37
CA PRO A 32 -12.82 45.38 -6.59
C PRO A 32 -11.43 44.74 -6.40
N PRO A 33 -11.16 43.58 -7.03
CA PRO A 33 -9.89 42.88 -6.87
C PRO A 33 -8.75 43.70 -7.46
N LYS A 34 -7.72 43.96 -6.65
CA LYS A 34 -6.43 44.48 -7.12
C LYS A 34 -5.77 43.40 -8.00
N PRO A 35 -5.22 43.74 -9.17
CA PRO A 35 -4.46 42.78 -9.97
C PRO A 35 -3.22 42.37 -9.17
N HIS A 36 -3.16 41.10 -8.78
CA HIS A 36 -1.93 40.51 -8.25
C HIS A 36 -0.93 40.40 -9.40
N GLN A 37 0.20 41.11 -9.26
CA GLN A 37 1.38 40.84 -10.07
C GLN A 37 1.84 39.43 -9.76
N GLN A 38 1.66 38.54 -10.74
CA GLN A 38 2.26 37.21 -10.75
C GLN A 38 3.79 37.39 -10.76
N PRO A 39 4.55 36.73 -9.88
CA PRO A 39 5.99 36.65 -10.04
C PRO A 39 6.30 35.97 -11.39
N PRO A 40 7.34 36.41 -12.12
CA PRO A 40 7.69 35.83 -13.41
C PRO A 40 7.99 34.34 -13.24
N LEU A 41 7.35 33.54 -14.09
CA LEU A 41 7.66 32.10 -14.23
C LEU A 41 9.15 31.94 -14.57
N PRO A 42 9.85 30.96 -13.98
CA PRO A 42 11.19 30.62 -14.41
C PRO A 42 11.17 30.19 -15.90
N PRO A 43 12.23 30.49 -16.67
CA PRO A 43 12.30 30.09 -18.06
C PRO A 43 12.26 28.55 -18.18
N PRO A 44 11.71 28.02 -19.29
CA PRO A 44 11.74 26.58 -19.54
C PRO A 44 13.19 26.10 -19.67
N PRO A 45 13.48 24.85 -19.26
CA PRO A 45 14.79 24.25 -19.49
C PRO A 45 15.08 24.14 -21.00
N PRO A 46 16.36 24.22 -21.42
CA PRO A 46 16.74 24.08 -22.82
C PRO A 46 16.34 22.70 -23.37
N PRO A 47 16.00 22.60 -24.67
CA PRO A 47 15.73 21.32 -25.32
C PRO A 47 16.98 20.44 -25.28
N ALA A 48 16.81 19.20 -24.84
CA ALA A 48 17.87 18.19 -24.91
C ALA A 48 18.29 17.97 -26.38
N PRO A 49 19.59 17.82 -26.69
CA PRO A 49 20.02 17.50 -28.04
C PRO A 49 19.47 16.14 -28.48
N LEU A 50 18.89 16.11 -29.68
CA LEU A 50 18.50 14.91 -30.40
C LEU A 50 19.73 14.01 -30.57
N GLN A 51 19.77 12.89 -29.86
CA GLN A 51 20.75 11.84 -30.12
C GLN A 51 20.31 11.07 -31.37
N SER A 52 21.14 11.14 -32.39
CA SER A 52 21.07 10.33 -33.61
C SER A 52 21.13 8.82 -33.29
N PRO A 53 20.40 7.96 -34.02
CA PRO A 53 20.50 6.52 -33.85
C PRO A 53 21.83 6.00 -34.42
N SER A 54 22.70 5.46 -33.57
CA SER A 54 23.82 4.62 -34.03
C SER A 54 23.31 3.22 -34.42
N PRO A 55 23.66 2.71 -35.60
CA PRO A 55 23.41 1.32 -35.96
C PRO A 55 24.56 0.42 -35.48
N GLY A 56 24.21 -0.67 -34.81
CA GLY A 56 25.04 -1.87 -34.75
C GLY A 56 25.74 -2.15 -33.43
N ALA A 57 25.21 -3.13 -32.69
CA ALA A 57 25.99 -4.23 -32.15
C ALA A 57 25.02 -5.33 -31.68
N VAL A 58 24.91 -6.37 -32.49
CA VAL A 58 24.41 -7.69 -32.06
C VAL A 58 25.35 -8.22 -30.98
N ALA A 59 24.92 -8.14 -29.72
CA ALA A 59 25.56 -8.82 -28.61
C ALA A 59 24.69 -10.02 -28.23
N ALA A 60 25.19 -11.21 -28.56
CA ALA A 60 24.60 -12.49 -28.24
C ALA A 60 24.31 -12.60 -26.74
N ALA A 61 23.08 -12.96 -26.39
CA ALA A 61 22.70 -13.33 -25.05
C ALA A 61 23.44 -14.62 -24.66
N ALA A 62 24.55 -14.48 -23.93
CA ALA A 62 25.15 -15.59 -23.22
C ALA A 62 24.19 -15.98 -22.09
N ALA A 63 23.47 -17.09 -22.28
CA ALA A 63 22.71 -17.74 -21.23
C ALA A 63 23.68 -18.20 -20.13
N ALA A 64 23.81 -17.39 -19.08
CA ALA A 64 24.47 -17.81 -17.86
C ALA A 64 23.59 -18.86 -17.17
N SER A 65 23.97 -20.13 -17.30
CA SER A 65 23.41 -21.24 -16.55
C SER A 65 23.70 -21.02 -15.06
N SER A 66 22.71 -20.52 -14.31
CA SER A 66 22.78 -20.50 -12.85
C SER A 66 22.86 -21.94 -12.33
N PRO A 67 23.71 -22.24 -11.33
CA PRO A 67 23.76 -23.56 -10.74
C PRO A 67 22.40 -23.87 -10.12
N ALA A 68 21.82 -25.00 -10.51
CA ALA A 68 20.56 -25.50 -9.98
C ALA A 68 20.72 -25.72 -8.47
N ALA A 69 20.28 -24.75 -7.68
CA ALA A 69 20.11 -24.93 -6.25
C ALA A 69 19.04 -26.01 -6.07
N THR A 70 19.41 -27.13 -5.45
CA THR A 70 18.47 -28.16 -5.02
C THR A 70 17.45 -27.50 -4.10
N MET A 71 16.29 -27.14 -4.64
CA MET A 71 15.20 -26.62 -3.84
C MET A 71 14.77 -27.73 -2.88
N PRO A 72 14.56 -27.44 -1.59
CA PRO A 72 13.92 -28.39 -0.69
C PRO A 72 12.56 -28.80 -1.28
N PRO A 73 12.07 -30.02 -0.98
CA PRO A 73 10.77 -30.47 -1.49
C PRO A 73 9.71 -29.42 -1.14
N ALA A 74 9.04 -28.91 -2.17
CA ALA A 74 8.02 -27.89 -2.00
C ALA A 74 6.89 -28.46 -1.15
N THR A 75 6.77 -28.00 0.10
CA THR A 75 5.56 -28.22 0.89
C THR A 75 4.43 -27.49 0.19
N THR A 76 3.50 -28.25 -0.37
CA THR A 76 2.31 -27.67 -1.00
C THR A 76 1.49 -26.94 0.06
N PRO A 77 1.06 -25.69 -0.19
CA PRO A 77 0.18 -24.99 0.73
C PRO A 77 -1.16 -25.73 0.88
N HIS A 78 -1.91 -25.40 1.94
CA HIS A 78 -3.28 -25.89 2.13
C HIS A 78 -4.12 -25.64 0.87
N PRO A 79 -5.02 -26.55 0.45
CA PRO A 79 -5.79 -26.40 -0.79
C PRO A 79 -6.61 -25.10 -0.87
N SER A 80 -7.09 -24.58 0.25
CA SER A 80 -7.78 -23.27 0.32
C SER A 80 -6.84 -22.06 0.25
N ALA A 81 -5.53 -22.26 0.41
CA ALA A 81 -4.53 -21.19 0.43
C ALA A 81 -3.76 -21.15 -0.90
N SER A 82 -3.70 -19.97 -1.51
CA SER A 82 -2.86 -19.75 -2.70
C SER A 82 -1.89 -18.60 -2.48
N ILE A 83 -0.68 -18.74 -3.04
CA ILE A 83 0.38 -17.73 -2.96
C ILE A 83 0.58 -17.17 -4.36
N VAL A 84 0.30 -15.88 -4.53
CA VAL A 84 0.28 -15.22 -5.85
C VAL A 84 1.15 -13.96 -5.87
N PRO A 85 1.63 -13.51 -7.04
CA PRO A 85 2.22 -12.19 -7.19
C PRO A 85 1.27 -11.08 -6.73
N ILE A 86 1.82 -10.00 -6.19
CA ILE A 86 1.01 -8.87 -5.72
C ILE A 86 0.56 -8.04 -6.93
N THR A 87 -0.74 -7.82 -7.04
CA THR A 87 -1.37 -6.93 -8.03
C THR A 87 -1.97 -5.70 -7.34
N ALA A 88 -2.43 -4.73 -8.12
CA ALA A 88 -3.04 -3.50 -7.60
C ALA A 88 -4.27 -3.78 -6.71
N ASP A 89 -5.05 -4.81 -7.04
CA ASP A 89 -6.26 -5.19 -6.31
C ASP A 89 -5.96 -5.66 -4.88
N HIS A 90 -4.74 -6.18 -4.65
CA HIS A 90 -4.31 -6.62 -3.32
C HIS A 90 -3.87 -5.45 -2.43
N ILE A 91 -3.60 -4.26 -2.97
CA ILE A 91 -2.99 -3.16 -2.19
C ILE A 91 -3.90 -2.65 -1.07
N ALA A 92 -5.18 -2.46 -1.36
CA ALA A 92 -6.15 -1.97 -0.38
C ALA A 92 -6.28 -2.93 0.84
N PRO A 93 -6.52 -4.25 0.66
CA PRO A 93 -6.56 -5.17 1.80
C PRO A 93 -5.20 -5.31 2.49
N LEU A 94 -4.09 -5.32 1.76
CA LEU A 94 -2.75 -5.37 2.36
C LEU A 94 -2.44 -4.19 3.26
N ARG A 95 -2.85 -2.98 2.85
CA ARG A 95 -2.70 -1.78 3.67
C ARG A 95 -3.45 -1.91 4.99
N ARG A 96 -4.66 -2.45 4.95
CA ARG A 96 -5.47 -2.69 6.14
C ARG A 96 -4.81 -3.74 7.06
N ILE A 97 -4.32 -4.84 6.50
CA ILE A 97 -3.63 -5.89 7.26
C ILE A 97 -2.35 -5.36 7.91
N ASN A 98 -1.53 -4.62 7.16
CA ASN A 98 -0.30 -4.05 7.69
C ASN A 98 -0.59 -3.03 8.81
N ALA A 99 -1.60 -2.17 8.65
CA ALA A 99 -2.01 -1.23 9.70
C ALA A 99 -2.58 -1.94 10.94
N LEU A 100 -3.14 -3.14 10.78
CA LEU A 100 -3.69 -3.94 11.87
C LEU A 100 -2.60 -4.68 12.65
N LEU A 101 -1.66 -5.31 11.94
CA LEU A 101 -0.69 -6.23 12.53
C LEU A 101 0.65 -5.57 12.88
N LEU A 102 1.00 -4.47 12.22
CA LEU A 102 2.28 -3.80 12.39
C LEU A 102 2.06 -2.43 13.03
N CYS A 103 2.84 -2.10 14.05
CA CYS A 103 2.83 -0.78 14.70
C CYS A 103 3.48 0.32 13.83
N VAL A 104 3.51 0.15 12.51
CA VAL A 104 4.19 1.03 11.55
C VAL A 104 3.24 1.38 10.43
N ASN A 105 3.06 2.68 10.19
CA ASN A 105 2.28 3.17 9.06
C ASN A 105 3.19 3.31 7.83
N TYR A 106 2.98 2.46 6.82
CA TYR A 106 3.73 2.53 5.56
C TYR A 106 3.17 3.63 4.65
N PRO A 107 4.02 4.44 4.00
CA PRO A 107 3.58 5.46 3.05
C PRO A 107 3.07 4.85 1.73
N ASP A 108 2.30 5.62 0.95
CA ASP A 108 1.80 5.15 -0.36
C ASP A 108 2.91 4.74 -1.33
N SER A 109 4.07 5.39 -1.26
CA SER A 109 5.25 5.04 -2.08
C SER A 109 5.74 3.61 -1.83
N PHE A 110 5.54 3.07 -0.63
CA PHE A 110 5.86 1.67 -0.32
C PHE A 110 4.97 0.74 -1.14
N TYR A 111 3.66 0.97 -1.16
CA TYR A 111 2.69 0.16 -1.90
C TYR A 111 2.87 0.26 -3.41
N GLN A 112 3.26 1.43 -3.94
CA GLN A 112 3.61 1.57 -5.35
C GLN A 112 4.86 0.76 -5.73
N ARG A 113 5.87 0.75 -4.87
CA ARG A 113 7.11 -0.01 -5.10
C ARG A 113 6.90 -1.52 -5.09
N ILE A 114 5.92 -2.01 -4.34
CA ILE A 114 5.56 -3.45 -4.32
C ILE A 114 5.11 -3.92 -5.71
N LEU A 115 4.44 -3.06 -6.47
CA LEU A 115 3.93 -3.39 -7.81
C LEU A 115 5.03 -3.36 -8.87
N ASP A 116 6.15 -2.68 -8.61
CA ASP A 116 7.29 -2.61 -9.53
C ASP A 116 8.10 -3.93 -9.46
N PRO A 117 8.11 -4.74 -10.54
CA PRO A 117 8.86 -5.99 -10.57
C PRO A 117 10.37 -5.77 -10.35
N ALA A 118 10.93 -4.68 -10.84
CA ALA A 118 12.36 -4.40 -10.74
C ALA A 118 12.78 -4.02 -9.30
N ALA A 119 11.86 -3.50 -8.50
CA ALA A 119 12.14 -3.06 -7.14
C ALA A 119 11.86 -4.15 -6.09
N SER A 120 10.60 -4.58 -5.97
CA SER A 120 10.16 -5.54 -4.94
C SER A 120 9.19 -6.59 -5.46
N GLY A 121 8.54 -6.38 -6.61
CA GLY A 121 7.45 -7.23 -7.09
C GLY A 121 7.86 -8.67 -7.41
N LEU A 122 9.11 -8.90 -7.82
CA LEU A 122 9.60 -10.25 -8.15
C LEU A 122 9.52 -11.24 -6.97
N PHE A 123 9.81 -10.78 -5.75
CA PHE A 123 9.86 -11.62 -4.55
C PHE A 123 8.67 -11.42 -3.61
N SER A 124 7.88 -10.37 -3.84
CA SER A 124 6.73 -10.08 -3.00
C SER A 124 5.54 -10.94 -3.42
N ARG A 125 4.82 -11.51 -2.45
CA ARG A 125 3.68 -12.41 -2.67
C ARG A 125 2.53 -12.05 -1.74
N ALA A 126 1.30 -12.12 -2.27
CA ALA A 126 0.08 -12.12 -1.48
C ALA A 126 -0.33 -13.57 -1.19
N ILE A 127 -0.96 -13.76 -0.04
CA ILE A 127 -1.55 -15.03 0.38
C ILE A 127 -3.06 -14.84 0.32
N LEU A 128 -3.73 -15.61 -0.53
CA LEU A 128 -5.18 -15.62 -0.68
C LEU A 128 -5.78 -16.85 -0.01
N TRP A 129 -6.96 -16.70 0.55
CA TRP A 129 -7.75 -17.78 1.14
C TRP A 129 -9.10 -17.88 0.45
N SER A 130 -9.48 -19.09 0.05
CA SER A 130 -10.78 -19.42 -0.53
C SER A 130 -11.55 -20.27 0.48
N GLU A 131 -12.71 -19.79 0.93
CA GLU A 131 -13.62 -20.64 1.70
C GLU A 131 -14.14 -21.76 0.79
N ALA A 132 -13.84 -23.00 1.15
CA ALA A 132 -14.42 -24.15 0.48
C ALA A 132 -15.91 -24.23 0.83
N GLU A 133 -16.71 -24.78 -0.08
CA GLU A 133 -18.17 -24.93 -0.03
C GLU A 133 -18.66 -25.88 1.09
N ASP A 134 -18.26 -25.68 2.34
CA ASP A 134 -18.73 -26.48 3.49
C ASP A 134 -19.95 -25.85 4.19
N ASP A 135 -20.33 -24.62 3.81
CA ASP A 135 -21.61 -24.00 4.21
C ASP A 135 -22.72 -24.40 3.23
N SER A 136 -23.05 -25.69 3.24
CA SER A 136 -24.24 -26.23 2.57
C SER A 136 -25.51 -25.69 3.22
N ASN A 137 -25.97 -24.51 2.80
CA ASN A 137 -27.36 -24.04 3.04
C ASN A 137 -27.84 -22.92 2.11
N ASN A 138 -27.18 -22.65 0.99
CA ASN A 138 -27.72 -21.72 0.00
C ASN A 138 -27.46 -22.20 -1.43
N ASP A 139 -28.52 -22.61 -2.11
CA ASP A 139 -28.60 -22.99 -3.54
C ASP A 139 -28.40 -21.77 -4.48
N ASP A 140 -27.47 -20.88 -4.19
CA ASP A 140 -27.06 -19.77 -5.07
C ASP A 140 -25.54 -19.83 -5.27
N ASP A 141 -25.16 -20.68 -6.22
CA ASP A 141 -23.84 -21.18 -6.58
C ASP A 141 -22.90 -20.07 -7.12
N ALA A 142 -22.42 -19.20 -6.23
CA ALA A 142 -21.32 -18.28 -6.51
C ALA A 142 -20.25 -18.42 -5.41
N ALA A 143 -19.26 -19.27 -5.66
CA ALA A 143 -18.06 -19.37 -4.85
C ALA A 143 -17.51 -17.96 -4.55
N SER A 144 -17.40 -17.61 -3.26
CA SER A 144 -16.94 -16.29 -2.86
C SER A 144 -15.51 -16.04 -3.38
N PRO A 145 -15.18 -14.82 -3.88
CA PRO A 145 -13.86 -14.55 -4.42
C PRO A 145 -12.78 -14.70 -3.33
N PRO A 146 -11.59 -15.23 -3.67
CA PRO A 146 -10.51 -15.42 -2.71
C PRO A 146 -10.13 -14.12 -1.99
N LYS A 147 -10.02 -14.16 -0.67
CA LYS A 147 -9.72 -13.02 0.18
C LYS A 147 -8.23 -12.94 0.47
N VAL A 148 -7.64 -11.74 0.43
CA VAL A 148 -6.25 -11.55 0.86
C VAL A 148 -6.16 -11.72 2.38
N VAL A 149 -5.39 -12.71 2.83
CA VAL A 149 -5.17 -13.00 4.26
C VAL A 149 -3.77 -12.65 4.73
N GLY A 150 -2.83 -12.39 3.83
CA GLY A 150 -1.47 -12.02 4.22
C GLY A 150 -0.58 -11.64 3.05
N SER A 151 0.66 -11.32 3.36
CA SER A 151 1.72 -11.11 2.38
C SER A 151 3.11 -11.28 2.95
N ILE A 152 4.03 -11.47 2.01
CA ILE A 152 5.45 -11.18 2.20
C ILE A 152 5.86 -10.12 1.19
N VAL A 153 6.50 -9.06 1.68
CA VAL A 153 7.09 -8.01 0.86
C VAL A 153 8.60 -8.03 1.08
N ALA A 154 9.34 -8.27 0.01
CA ALA A 154 10.78 -8.39 0.08
C ALA A 154 11.46 -7.76 -1.14
N ARG A 155 12.69 -7.30 -0.94
CA ARG A 155 13.55 -6.75 -2.00
C ARG A 155 14.93 -7.39 -1.96
N VAL A 156 15.59 -7.43 -3.10
CA VAL A 156 16.97 -7.90 -3.20
C VAL A 156 17.91 -6.75 -2.85
N GLU A 157 18.88 -7.01 -1.99
CA GLU A 157 19.98 -6.09 -1.68
C GLU A 157 21.33 -6.80 -1.83
N ALA A 158 22.42 -6.03 -1.90
CA ALA A 158 23.76 -6.59 -1.79
C ALA A 158 23.94 -7.19 -0.38
N SER A 159 24.52 -8.38 -0.29
CA SER A 159 24.75 -9.00 1.02
C SER A 159 25.78 -8.20 1.82
N PRO A 160 25.50 -7.87 3.10
CA PRO A 160 26.46 -7.18 3.95
C PRO A 160 27.65 -8.07 4.34
N PHE A 161 27.55 -9.38 4.14
CA PHE A 161 28.57 -10.37 4.51
C PHE A 161 29.45 -10.80 3.33
N ASP A 162 28.97 -10.67 2.09
CA ASP A 162 29.70 -11.05 0.87
C ASP A 162 29.20 -10.21 -0.31
N GLN A 163 30.05 -9.31 -0.83
CA GLN A 163 29.70 -8.43 -1.94
C GLN A 163 29.37 -9.17 -3.25
N LYS A 164 29.73 -10.45 -3.37
CA LYS A 164 29.42 -11.29 -4.53
C LYS A 164 28.05 -11.97 -4.43
N ARG A 165 27.37 -11.86 -3.29
CA ARG A 165 26.06 -12.47 -3.04
C ARG A 165 25.00 -11.40 -2.82
N SER A 166 23.78 -11.73 -3.16
CA SER A 166 22.61 -10.94 -2.82
C SER A 166 21.96 -11.46 -1.54
N ALA A 167 21.35 -10.57 -0.77
CA ALA A 167 20.51 -10.87 0.37
C ALA A 167 19.06 -10.48 0.07
N LEU A 168 18.10 -11.20 0.65
CA LEU A 168 16.68 -10.86 0.56
C LEU A 168 16.28 -10.10 1.83
N TYR A 169 15.96 -8.82 1.69
CA TYR A 169 15.49 -7.99 2.79
C TYR A 169 13.96 -8.03 2.85
N ILE A 170 13.43 -8.57 3.95
CA ILE A 170 11.98 -8.65 4.21
C ILE A 170 11.55 -7.32 4.83
N GLN A 171 10.71 -6.57 4.12
CA GLN A 171 10.21 -5.26 4.52
C GLN A 171 8.92 -5.36 5.34
N SER A 172 8.10 -6.37 5.04
CA SER A 172 6.85 -6.65 5.73
C SER A 172 6.52 -8.14 5.58
N LEU A 173 6.09 -8.76 6.67
CA LEU A 173 5.58 -10.12 6.69
C LEU A 173 4.35 -10.12 7.58
N THR A 174 3.19 -10.37 6.97
CA THR A 174 1.91 -10.33 7.65
C THR A 174 1.07 -11.51 7.24
N LEU A 175 0.44 -12.14 8.22
CA LEU A 175 -0.51 -13.21 8.00
C LEU A 175 -1.60 -13.00 9.05
N LEU A 176 -2.80 -12.69 8.60
CA LEU A 176 -3.98 -12.88 9.43
C LEU A 176 -4.02 -14.36 9.74
N SER A 177 -4.06 -14.73 11.01
CA SER A 177 -4.33 -16.09 11.40
C SER A 177 -5.66 -16.54 10.78
N PRO A 178 -5.71 -17.70 10.11
CA PRO A 178 -6.95 -18.45 10.05
C PRO A 178 -6.80 -19.73 10.90
N PHE A 179 -7.83 -19.96 11.71
CA PHE A 179 -8.53 -21.23 11.98
C PHE A 179 -7.81 -22.55 11.64
#